data_AF-A0AAD5SJH4-F1
#
_entry.id   AF-A0AAD5SJH4-F1
#
_cell.length_a   1.000
_cell.length_b   1.000
_cell.length_c   1.000
_cell.angle_alpha   90.00
_cell.angle_beta   90.00
_cell.angle_gamma   90.00
#
_symmetry.space_group_name_H-M   'P 1'
#
loop_
_entity.id
_entity.type
_entity.pdbx_description
1 polymer ?
#
loop_
_entity_poly.entity_id
_entity_poly.type
_entity_poly.pdbx_seq_one_letter_code
_entity_poly.pdbx_strand_id
1 'polypeptide(L)'
;MLVLLTNVRSKYDKDSLIEGAVHGDKEFSDKVNIVPLATNTTEAKEIRRLEEKYRIERGPPTKINDFDAQIRPIFAILDHTTTPYKFLCKAKVVDYMPRDIKHFARPWCDVCSRSLEFETEECPTCGNAGLSYRYMFSLLVTDGTGYLPVILCHDEAYEFLQKLPPRNLTSDMKALAQLEAGLRRLWDIDAETSLNTISSSKSFEFLVESYVVSGFEGDVTRYKMYGTVINGVFE
;
A
#
# COMPACT_ATOMS: atom_id res chain seq x y z
N MET A 1 -6.40 -21.91 -12.86
CA MET A 1 -6.60 -22.77 -14.05
C MET A 1 -7.34 -21.91 -15.06
N LEU A 2 -6.81 -21.72 -16.28
CA LEU A 2 -7.52 -20.98 -17.33
C LEU A 2 -8.37 -21.96 -18.14
N VAL A 3 -9.57 -21.52 -18.53
CA VAL A 3 -10.49 -22.31 -19.35
C VAL A 3 -11.01 -21.46 -20.50
N LEU A 4 -11.20 -22.09 -21.65
CA LEU A 4 -11.98 -21.54 -22.75
C LEU A 4 -13.42 -22.03 -22.58
N LEU A 5 -14.33 -21.07 -22.41
CA LEU A 5 -15.76 -21.33 -22.43
C LEU A 5 -16.28 -21.03 -23.84
N THR A 6 -16.93 -22.00 -24.47
CA THR A 6 -17.61 -21.78 -25.76
C THR A 6 -19.12 -21.74 -25.55
N ASN A 7 -19.83 -21.06 -26.46
CA ASN A 7 -21.30 -20.95 -26.43
C ASN A 7 -21.86 -20.37 -25.11
N VAL A 8 -21.19 -19.34 -24.58
CA VAL A 8 -21.64 -18.61 -23.40
C VAL A 8 -22.66 -17.55 -23.81
N ARG A 9 -23.82 -17.57 -23.17
CA ARG A 9 -24.77 -16.45 -23.19
C ARG A 9 -24.65 -15.69 -21.88
N SER A 10 -24.27 -14.42 -21.95
CA SER A 10 -24.18 -13.56 -20.77
C SER A 10 -25.39 -12.63 -20.67
N LYS A 11 -25.74 -12.28 -19.43
CA LYS A 11 -26.65 -11.18 -19.08
C LYS A 11 -26.15 -10.52 -17.80
N TYR A 12 -26.66 -9.33 -17.52
CA TYR A 12 -26.50 -8.72 -16.20
C TYR A 12 -27.66 -9.15 -15.31
N ASP A 13 -27.36 -9.48 -14.06
CA ASP A 13 -28.39 -9.76 -13.07
C ASP A 13 -28.94 -8.47 -12.43
N LYS A 14 -29.86 -8.63 -11.46
CA LYS A 14 -30.47 -7.51 -10.73
C LYS A 14 -29.47 -6.69 -9.91
N ASP A 15 -28.30 -7.26 -9.61
CA ASP A 15 -27.22 -6.65 -8.83
C ASP A 15 -26.13 -6.08 -9.75
N SER A 16 -26.39 -6.00 -11.06
CA SER A 16 -25.46 -5.54 -12.10
C SER A 16 -24.19 -6.39 -12.24
N LEU A 17 -24.23 -7.65 -11.79
CA LEU A 17 -23.16 -8.61 -11.99
C LEU A 17 -23.36 -9.34 -13.33
N ILE A 18 -22.26 -9.69 -13.99
CA ILE A 18 -22.31 -10.51 -15.22
C ILE A 18 -22.53 -11.97 -14.82
N GLU A 19 -23.64 -12.55 -15.25
CA GLU A 19 -23.90 -13.98 -15.18
C GLU A 19 -23.84 -14.59 -16.59
N GLY A 20 -23.25 -15.78 -16.71
CA GLY A 20 -23.10 -16.50 -17.98
C GLY A 20 -23.69 -17.90 -17.90
N ALA A 21 -24.55 -18.25 -18.86
CA ALA A 21 -25.01 -19.61 -19.07
C ALA A 21 -24.20 -20.26 -20.20
N VAL A 22 -23.58 -21.40 -19.91
CA VAL A 22 -22.83 -22.18 -20.90
C VAL A 22 -23.73 -23.29 -21.42
N HIS A 23 -23.92 -23.37 -22.73
CA HIS A 23 -24.81 -24.36 -23.36
C HIS A 23 -24.03 -25.35 -24.21
N GLY A 24 -24.55 -26.58 -24.33
CA GLY A 24 -24.09 -27.51 -25.37
C GLY A 24 -24.38 -26.97 -26.77
N ASP A 25 -23.62 -27.46 -27.76
CA ASP A 25 -23.82 -27.07 -29.14
C ASP A 25 -24.98 -27.84 -29.80
N LYS A 26 -25.25 -27.58 -31.09
CA LYS A 26 -26.36 -28.24 -31.81
C LYS A 26 -26.13 -29.74 -32.02
N GLU A 27 -24.89 -30.20 -32.07
CA GLU A 27 -24.54 -31.61 -32.26
C GLU A 27 -24.51 -32.37 -30.93
N PHE A 28 -24.13 -31.69 -29.85
CA PHE A 28 -23.98 -32.23 -28.50
C PHE A 28 -24.62 -31.29 -27.48
N SER A 29 -25.95 -31.22 -27.50
CA SER A 29 -26.74 -30.34 -26.61
C SER A 29 -26.53 -30.62 -25.11
N ASP A 30 -26.03 -31.81 -24.78
CA ASP A 30 -25.70 -32.29 -23.45
C ASP A 30 -24.24 -32.01 -23.02
N LYS A 31 -23.35 -31.62 -23.95
CA LYS A 31 -21.94 -31.38 -23.66
C LYS A 31 -21.62 -29.90 -23.50
N VAL A 32 -21.37 -29.50 -22.26
CA VAL A 32 -20.81 -28.17 -21.96
C VAL A 32 -19.32 -28.16 -22.29
N ASN A 33 -18.94 -27.42 -23.34
CA ASN A 33 -17.57 -27.36 -23.82
C ASN A 33 -16.73 -26.37 -22.98
N ILE A 34 -16.22 -26.85 -21.85
CA ILE A 34 -15.22 -26.17 -21.02
C ILE A 34 -13.87 -26.81 -21.31
N VAL A 35 -13.00 -26.10 -22.04
CA VAL A 35 -11.71 -26.64 -22.44
C VAL A 35 -10.61 -26.02 -21.57
N PRO A 36 -9.83 -26.81 -20.82
CA PRO A 36 -8.66 -26.30 -20.12
C PRO A 36 -7.68 -25.68 -21.13
N LEU A 37 -7.28 -24.43 -20.90
CA LEU A 37 -6.22 -23.82 -21.72
C LEU A 37 -4.87 -24.35 -21.23
N ALA A 38 -4.05 -24.87 -22.16
CA ALA A 38 -2.69 -25.25 -21.83
C ALA A 38 -1.91 -24.01 -21.32
N THR A 39 -1.17 -24.15 -20.22
CA THR A 39 -0.56 -23.01 -19.52
C THR A 39 0.52 -22.27 -20.31
N ASN A 40 1.05 -22.90 -21.36
CA ASN A 40 2.20 -22.41 -22.10
C ASN A 40 1.84 -21.77 -23.46
N THR A 41 0.56 -21.70 -23.83
CA THR A 41 0.17 -21.04 -25.08
C THR A 41 0.33 -19.52 -25.00
N THR A 42 0.44 -18.87 -26.15
CA THR A 42 0.55 -17.40 -26.25
C THR A 42 -0.68 -16.72 -25.63
N GLU A 43 -1.87 -17.28 -25.85
CA GLU A 43 -3.14 -16.79 -25.31
C GLU A 43 -3.19 -16.94 -23.79
N ALA A 44 -2.73 -18.07 -23.23
CA ALA A 44 -2.67 -18.27 -21.78
C ALA A 44 -1.75 -17.24 -21.11
N LYS A 45 -0.61 -16.94 -21.74
CA LYS A 45 0.33 -15.92 -21.26
C LYS A 45 -0.29 -14.53 -21.32
N GLU A 46 -0.98 -14.20 -22.41
CA GLU A 46 -1.63 -12.90 -22.56
C GLU A 46 -2.80 -12.72 -21.59
N ILE A 47 -3.64 -13.75 -21.38
CA ILE A 47 -4.72 -13.70 -20.39
C ILE A 47 -4.16 -13.49 -18.99
N ARG A 48 -3.09 -14.20 -18.60
CA ARG A 48 -2.43 -13.98 -17.30
C ARG A 48 -1.85 -12.58 -17.18
N ARG A 49 -1.24 -12.07 -18.25
CA ARG A 49 -0.71 -10.69 -18.29
C ARG A 49 -1.83 -9.66 -18.08
N LEU A 50 -2.99 -9.87 -18.73
CA LEU A 50 -4.16 -9.02 -18.56
C LEU A 50 -4.79 -9.15 -17.19
N GLU A 51 -4.91 -10.38 -16.65
CA GLU A 51 -5.40 -10.65 -15.29
C GLU A 51 -4.50 -9.95 -14.27
N GLU A 52 -3.18 -10.06 -14.41
CA GLU A 52 -2.22 -9.36 -13.55
C GLU A 52 -2.37 -7.85 -13.66
N LYS A 53 -2.45 -7.32 -14.88
CA LYS A 53 -2.70 -5.90 -15.12
C LYS A 53 -4.00 -5.44 -14.44
N TYR A 54 -5.09 -6.18 -14.60
CA TYR A 54 -6.38 -5.86 -13.98
C TYR A 54 -6.31 -5.97 -12.45
N ARG A 55 -5.59 -6.96 -11.92
CA ARG A 55 -5.37 -7.13 -10.48
C ARG A 55 -4.56 -5.98 -9.92
N ILE A 56 -3.53 -5.53 -10.61
CA ILE A 56 -2.76 -4.34 -10.24
C ILE A 56 -3.66 -3.11 -10.31
N GLU A 57 -4.35 -2.87 -11.41
CA GLU A 57 -5.13 -1.64 -11.62
C GLU A 57 -6.35 -1.54 -10.69
N ARG A 58 -7.07 -2.65 -10.50
CA ARG A 58 -8.37 -2.69 -9.79
C ARG A 58 -8.37 -3.47 -8.47
N GLY A 59 -7.31 -4.22 -8.18
CA GLY A 59 -7.19 -4.93 -6.90
C GLY A 59 -7.00 -3.97 -5.73
N PRO A 60 -7.09 -4.49 -4.49
CA PRO A 60 -6.92 -3.69 -3.30
C PRO A 60 -5.54 -3.00 -3.31
N PRO A 61 -5.44 -1.71 -2.92
CA PRO A 61 -4.17 -0.98 -2.94
C PRO A 61 -3.07 -1.60 -2.08
N THR A 62 -3.46 -2.39 -1.08
CA THR A 62 -2.57 -3.05 -0.13
C THR A 62 -2.91 -4.53 0.02
N LYS A 63 -1.92 -5.29 0.48
CA LYS A 63 -2.05 -6.66 0.98
C LYS A 63 -1.65 -6.67 2.45
N ILE A 64 -2.40 -7.40 3.25
CA ILE A 64 -2.14 -7.59 4.68
C ILE A 64 -1.62 -9.02 4.89
N ASN A 65 -0.61 -9.18 5.73
CA ASN A 65 -0.14 -10.50 6.15
C ASN A 65 -1.17 -11.14 7.08
N ASP A 66 -1.46 -12.44 6.90
CA ASP A 66 -2.49 -13.22 7.59
C ASP A 66 -2.80 -12.70 9.01
N PHE A 67 -3.90 -11.94 9.11
CA PHE A 67 -4.36 -11.31 10.34
C PHE A 67 -5.87 -11.49 10.44
N ASP A 68 -6.29 -12.39 11.33
CA ASP A 68 -7.70 -12.67 11.58
C ASP A 68 -8.24 -11.67 12.61
N ALA A 69 -8.59 -10.47 12.13
CA ALA A 69 -9.28 -9.48 12.95
C ALA A 69 -10.35 -8.77 12.13
N GLN A 70 -11.33 -8.23 12.85
CA GLN A 70 -12.35 -7.38 12.24
C GLN A 70 -11.81 -5.96 12.02
N ILE A 71 -12.23 -5.34 10.93
CA ILE A 71 -11.96 -3.92 10.66
C ILE A 71 -12.55 -3.08 11.80
N ARG A 72 -11.72 -2.21 12.38
CA ARG A 72 -12.11 -1.26 13.42
C ARG A 72 -12.18 0.16 12.84
N PRO A 73 -13.24 0.92 13.12
CA PRO A 73 -13.30 2.33 12.74
C PRO A 73 -12.33 3.16 13.59
N ILE A 74 -11.87 4.28 13.05
CA ILE A 74 -10.83 5.12 13.67
C ILE A 74 -11.27 5.63 15.04
N PHE A 75 -12.52 6.07 15.22
CA PHE A 75 -12.98 6.53 16.53
C PHE A 75 -12.80 5.45 17.61
N ALA A 76 -13.09 4.18 17.29
CA ALA A 76 -12.94 3.08 18.24
C ALA A 76 -11.47 2.71 18.51
N ILE A 77 -10.57 2.98 17.55
CA ILE A 77 -9.12 2.85 17.74
C ILE A 77 -8.60 3.93 18.69
N LEU A 78 -9.11 5.17 18.56
CA LEU A 78 -8.73 6.32 19.39
C LEU A 78 -9.27 6.21 20.82
N ASP A 79 -10.47 5.65 21.01
CA ASP A 79 -11.07 5.42 22.32
C ASP A 79 -10.51 4.17 23.04
N HIS A 80 -9.64 3.40 22.39
CA HIS A 80 -9.11 2.14 22.94
C HIS A 80 -8.06 2.39 24.03
N THR A 81 -8.31 1.88 25.24
CA THR A 81 -7.47 2.16 26.42
C THR A 81 -6.23 1.29 26.55
N THR A 82 -6.21 0.10 25.94
CA THR A 82 -5.06 -0.81 26.03
C THR A 82 -4.02 -0.45 24.99
N THR A 83 -2.77 -0.25 25.42
CA THR A 83 -1.60 0.01 24.57
C THR A 83 -0.39 -0.76 25.12
N PRO A 84 0.37 -1.51 24.30
CA PRO A 84 0.21 -1.65 22.86
C PRO A 84 -1.00 -2.50 22.47
N TYR A 85 -1.62 -2.18 21.33
CA TYR A 85 -2.68 -2.99 20.73
C TYR A 85 -2.63 -2.92 19.20
N LYS A 86 -3.08 -4.00 18.56
CA LYS A 86 -3.02 -4.20 17.11
C LYS A 86 -4.41 -4.15 16.51
N PHE A 87 -4.60 -3.32 15.48
CA PHE A 87 -5.88 -3.10 14.83
C PHE A 87 -5.77 -3.37 13.33
N LEU A 88 -6.84 -3.91 12.76
CA LEU A 88 -7.09 -3.85 11.33
C LEU A 88 -7.98 -2.63 11.05
N CYS A 89 -7.57 -1.77 10.12
CA CYS A 89 -8.29 -0.55 9.78
C CYS A 89 -8.50 -0.45 8.26
N LYS A 90 -9.55 0.25 7.84
CA LYS A 90 -9.82 0.58 6.44
C LYS A 90 -10.09 2.08 6.32
N ALA A 91 -9.21 2.79 5.63
CA ALA A 91 -9.27 4.25 5.53
C ALA A 91 -8.75 4.73 4.18
N LYS A 92 -8.82 6.04 3.94
CA LYS A 92 -8.19 6.73 2.80
C LYS A 92 -7.16 7.73 3.31
N VAL A 93 -6.10 7.98 2.53
CA VAL A 93 -5.12 9.01 2.85
C VAL A 93 -5.71 10.39 2.55
N VAL A 94 -5.56 11.32 3.49
CA VAL A 94 -5.97 12.73 3.35
C VAL A 94 -4.80 13.70 3.47
N ASP A 95 -3.70 13.26 4.07
CA ASP A 95 -2.48 14.05 4.17
C ASP A 95 -1.27 13.15 4.42
N TYR A 96 -0.06 13.71 4.33
CA TYR A 96 1.17 13.02 4.67
C TYR A 96 2.26 14.00 5.16
N MET A 97 3.23 13.46 5.91
CA MET A 97 4.40 14.20 6.38
C MET A 97 5.66 13.35 6.22
N PRO A 98 6.79 13.94 5.83
CA PRO A 98 6.98 15.36 5.47
C PRO A 98 6.27 15.76 4.16
N ARG A 99 6.08 17.07 3.92
CA ARG A 99 5.35 17.58 2.73
C ARG A 99 6.04 17.30 1.39
N ASP A 100 7.37 17.25 1.40
CA ASP A 100 8.17 16.84 0.22
C ASP A 100 8.49 15.36 0.34
N ILE A 101 8.08 14.57 -0.66
CA ILE A 101 8.30 13.12 -0.74
C ILE A 101 9.80 12.79 -0.78
N LYS A 102 10.65 13.71 -1.26
CA LYS A 102 12.11 13.55 -1.20
C LYS A 102 12.62 13.35 0.23
N HIS A 103 11.88 13.84 1.23
CA HIS A 103 12.23 13.71 2.64
C HIS A 103 11.60 12.47 3.32
N PHE A 104 10.90 11.61 2.57
CA PHE A 104 10.41 10.33 3.09
C PHE A 104 11.55 9.38 3.44
N ALA A 105 12.68 9.47 2.74
CA ALA A 105 13.92 8.81 3.13
C ALA A 105 14.88 9.84 3.73
N ARG A 106 15.48 9.50 4.87
CA ARG A 106 16.42 10.39 5.57
C ARG A 106 17.74 9.68 5.87
N PRO A 107 18.85 10.43 5.95
CA PRO A 107 20.10 9.87 6.46
C PRO A 107 19.91 9.37 7.90
N TRP A 108 20.54 8.24 8.19
CA TRP A 108 20.50 7.54 9.45
C TRP A 108 21.91 7.21 9.91
N CYS A 109 22.21 7.54 11.17
CA CYS A 109 23.45 7.16 11.79
C CYS A 109 23.25 5.88 12.60
N ASP A 110 23.80 4.76 12.15
CA ASP A 110 23.68 3.48 12.86
C ASP A 110 24.42 3.49 14.21
N VAL A 111 25.49 4.29 14.36
CA VAL A 111 26.21 4.45 15.63
C VAL A 111 25.36 5.17 16.68
N CYS A 112 24.69 6.26 16.29
CA CYS A 112 23.84 7.04 17.20
C CYS A 112 22.38 6.55 17.26
N SER A 113 22.00 5.62 16.39
CA SER A 113 20.62 5.14 16.23
C SER A 113 19.60 6.28 16.09
N ARG A 114 19.89 7.25 15.21
CA ARG A 114 19.00 8.40 14.99
C ARG A 114 18.99 8.86 13.54
N SER A 115 17.87 9.45 13.14
CA SER A 115 17.72 10.14 11.86
C SER A 115 18.38 11.52 11.90
N LEU A 116 18.88 11.97 10.76
CA LEU A 116 19.38 13.33 10.56
C LEU A 116 18.36 14.14 9.75
N GLU A 117 18.19 15.42 10.08
CA GLU A 117 17.20 16.29 9.42
C GLU A 117 17.66 16.77 8.03
N PHE A 118 18.98 16.89 7.85
CA PHE A 118 19.60 17.44 6.64
C PHE A 118 20.54 16.42 6.00
N GLU A 119 20.72 16.56 4.69
CA GLU A 119 21.77 15.84 3.98
C GLU A 119 23.13 16.29 4.50
N THR A 120 23.88 15.33 5.03
CA THR A 120 25.22 15.53 5.54
C THR A 120 26.05 14.30 5.23
N GLU A 121 27.35 14.49 5.06
CA GLU A 121 28.28 13.39 4.81
C GLU A 121 28.64 12.66 6.12
N GLU A 122 28.49 13.32 7.28
CA GLU A 122 28.90 12.78 8.58
C GLU A 122 27.87 13.05 9.68
N CYS A 123 27.76 12.14 10.66
CA CYS A 123 26.87 12.36 11.79
C CYS A 123 27.37 13.52 12.67
N PRO A 124 26.57 14.58 12.91
CA PRO A 124 27.02 15.75 13.67
C PRO A 124 27.26 15.47 15.16
N THR A 125 26.91 14.29 15.68
CA THR A 125 27.16 13.92 17.08
C THR A 125 28.35 12.99 17.28
N CYS A 126 28.67 12.13 16.31
CA CYS A 126 29.77 11.17 16.46
C CYS A 126 30.83 11.22 15.36
N GLY A 127 30.66 12.06 14.33
CA GLY A 127 31.58 12.18 13.19
C GLY A 127 31.58 10.97 12.26
N ASN A 128 30.64 10.03 12.38
CA ASN A 128 30.60 8.85 11.52
C ASN A 128 30.18 9.22 10.08
N ALA A 129 31.05 8.98 9.10
CA ALA A 129 30.80 9.18 7.68
C ALA A 129 29.96 8.06 7.01
N GLY A 130 29.86 6.88 7.65
CA GLY A 130 29.10 5.75 7.13
C GLY A 130 27.60 5.87 7.41
N LEU A 131 26.93 6.85 6.82
CA LEU A 131 25.49 7.06 6.98
C LEU A 131 24.69 6.16 6.02
N SER A 132 23.65 5.52 6.54
CA SER A 132 22.66 4.78 5.75
C SER A 132 21.43 5.65 5.49
N TYR A 133 20.52 5.23 4.61
CA TYR A 133 19.22 5.88 4.46
C TYR A 133 18.13 4.96 5.02
N ARG A 134 17.11 5.55 5.64
CA ARG A 134 15.92 4.83 6.10
C ARG A 134 14.67 5.61 5.76
N TYR A 135 13.57 4.90 5.45
CA TYR A 135 12.28 5.54 5.32
C TYR A 135 11.74 5.96 6.68
N MET A 136 11.19 7.17 6.75
CA MET A 136 10.51 7.71 7.91
C MET A 136 9.52 8.80 7.45
N PHE A 137 8.24 8.44 7.43
CA PHE A 137 7.15 9.32 7.06
C PHE A 137 5.88 8.93 7.81
N SER A 138 4.84 9.76 7.73
CA SER A 138 3.53 9.44 8.29
C SER A 138 2.43 9.79 7.31
N LEU A 139 1.38 8.99 7.32
CA LEU A 139 0.16 9.24 6.58
C LEU A 139 -0.92 9.69 7.56
N LEU A 140 -1.64 10.75 7.24
CA LEU A 140 -2.90 11.06 7.90
C LEU A 140 -4.01 10.36 7.14
N VAL A 141 -4.71 9.46 7.82
CA VAL A 141 -5.81 8.70 7.21
C VAL A 141 -7.14 9.01 7.88
N THR A 142 -8.24 8.83 7.13
CA THR A 142 -9.60 8.96 7.65
C THR A 142 -10.52 7.87 7.09
N ASP A 143 -11.47 7.42 7.91
CA ASP A 143 -12.61 6.58 7.52
C ASP A 143 -13.95 7.35 7.58
N GLY A 144 -13.90 8.67 7.81
CA GLY A 144 -15.06 9.53 8.03
C GLY A 144 -15.51 9.63 9.49
N THR A 145 -15.01 8.77 10.40
CA THR A 145 -15.32 8.81 11.84
C THR A 145 -14.25 9.53 12.65
N GLY A 146 -13.05 9.71 12.09
CA GLY A 146 -11.95 10.42 12.72
C GLY A 146 -10.73 10.52 11.80
N TYR A 147 -9.63 11.00 12.36
CA TYR A 147 -8.33 11.08 11.68
C TYR A 147 -7.28 10.35 12.50
N LEU A 148 -6.43 9.57 11.82
CA LEU A 148 -5.38 8.78 12.46
C LEU A 148 -4.04 9.07 11.78
N PRO A 149 -3.08 9.71 12.46
CA PRO A 149 -1.70 9.77 11.99
C PRO A 149 -1.03 8.39 12.14
N VAL A 150 -0.62 7.80 11.03
CA VAL A 150 0.02 6.47 10.98
C VAL A 150 1.46 6.62 10.53
N ILE A 151 2.39 6.17 11.36
CA ILE A 151 3.83 6.28 11.14
C ILE A 151 4.31 5.05 10.35
N LEU A 152 5.16 5.30 9.35
CA LEU A 152 5.92 4.29 8.63
C LEU A 152 7.39 4.63 8.80
N CYS A 153 8.12 3.77 9.51
CA CYS A 153 9.56 3.93 9.69
C CYS A 153 10.30 2.61 9.51
N HIS A 154 11.60 2.70 9.22
CA HIS A 154 12.54 1.58 9.23
C HIS A 154 12.07 0.37 8.40
N ASP A 155 12.08 -0.81 9.01
CA ASP A 155 11.80 -2.09 8.37
C ASP A 155 10.32 -2.18 7.99
N GLU A 156 9.41 -1.64 8.80
CA GLU A 156 7.99 -1.61 8.46
C GLU A 156 7.70 -0.77 7.23
N ALA A 157 8.37 0.38 7.08
CA ALA A 157 8.27 1.18 5.86
C ALA A 157 8.90 0.49 4.65
N TYR A 158 10.03 -0.19 4.83
CA TYR A 158 10.70 -0.95 3.77
C TYR A 158 9.83 -2.11 3.26
N GLU A 159 9.23 -2.89 4.16
CA GLU A 159 8.30 -3.96 3.81
C GLU A 159 7.03 -3.40 3.16
N PHE A 160 6.50 -2.29 3.68
CA PHE A 160 5.34 -1.60 3.09
C PHE A 160 5.58 -1.22 1.64
N LEU A 161 6.78 -0.73 1.32
CA LEU A 161 7.19 -0.33 -0.02
C LEU A 161 7.72 -1.49 -0.86
N GLN A 162 7.28 -2.73 -0.60
CA GLN A 162 7.71 -3.96 -1.28
C GLN A 162 9.24 -4.07 -1.40
N LYS A 163 9.96 -3.75 -0.33
CA LYS A 163 11.42 -3.84 -0.28
C LYS A 163 12.14 -2.92 -1.26
N LEU A 164 11.51 -1.82 -1.68
CA LEU A 164 12.20 -0.73 -2.35
C LEU A 164 13.30 -0.19 -1.41
N PRO A 165 14.59 -0.22 -1.77
CA PRO A 165 15.64 0.24 -0.86
C PRO A 165 15.56 1.76 -0.65
N PRO A 166 15.70 2.26 0.60
CA PRO A 166 15.80 3.69 0.87
C PRO A 166 17.10 4.26 0.27
N ARG A 167 17.00 5.45 -0.33
CA ARG A 167 18.12 6.16 -0.99
C ARG A 167 18.01 7.65 -0.73
N ASN A 168 19.03 8.41 -1.13
CA ASN A 168 18.90 9.86 -1.22
C ASN A 168 17.95 10.23 -2.36
N LEU A 169 16.68 10.49 -2.05
CA LEU A 169 15.64 10.79 -3.05
C LEU A 169 15.78 12.20 -3.64
N THR A 170 16.60 13.07 -3.05
CA THR A 170 16.94 14.39 -3.62
C THR A 170 17.85 14.25 -4.83
N SER A 171 18.81 13.30 -4.78
CA SER A 171 19.79 13.08 -5.85
C SER A 171 19.46 11.90 -6.77
N ASP A 172 18.78 10.85 -6.27
CA ASP A 172 18.33 9.70 -7.06
C ASP A 172 16.88 9.89 -7.56
N MET A 173 16.73 10.68 -8.63
CA MET A 173 15.44 10.97 -9.24
C MET A 173 14.70 9.72 -9.75
N LYS A 174 15.43 8.65 -10.09
CA LYS A 174 14.83 7.39 -10.51
C LYS A 174 14.17 6.69 -9.31
N ALA A 175 14.85 6.64 -8.16
CA ALA A 175 14.28 6.10 -6.93
C ALA A 175 13.07 6.93 -6.46
N LEU A 176 13.14 8.26 -6.57
CA LEU A 176 12.00 9.13 -6.28
C LEU A 176 10.79 8.81 -7.16
N ALA A 177 10.98 8.72 -8.49
CA ALA A 177 9.90 8.40 -9.42
C ALA A 177 9.30 7.00 -9.15
N GLN A 178 10.13 6.03 -8.76
CA GLN A 178 9.66 4.71 -8.34
C GLN A 178 8.79 4.80 -7.08
N LEU A 179 9.25 5.52 -6.04
CA LEU A 179 8.49 5.71 -4.81
C LEU A 179 7.14 6.40 -5.08
N GLU A 180 7.14 7.49 -5.85
CA GLU A 180 5.92 8.22 -6.22
C GLU A 180 4.94 7.34 -7.01
N ALA A 181 5.44 6.57 -7.98
CA ALA A 181 4.62 5.62 -8.72
C ALA A 181 3.95 4.59 -7.79
N GLY A 182 4.64 4.20 -6.71
CA GLY A 182 4.07 3.34 -5.70
C GLY A 182 2.97 3.99 -4.90
N LEU A 183 3.25 5.16 -4.34
CA LEU A 183 2.29 5.88 -3.49
C LEU A 183 1.02 6.28 -4.26
N ARG A 184 1.09 6.45 -5.59
CA ARG A 184 -0.08 6.66 -6.47
C ARG A 184 -1.14 5.56 -6.42
N ARG A 185 -0.81 4.38 -5.89
CA ARG A 185 -1.81 3.34 -5.59
C ARG A 185 -2.80 3.75 -4.52
N LEU A 186 -2.39 4.61 -3.59
CA LEU A 186 -3.15 5.01 -2.41
C LEU A 186 -3.82 6.36 -2.62
N TRP A 187 -3.13 7.30 -3.26
CA TRP A 187 -3.64 8.64 -3.53
C TRP A 187 -3.01 9.26 -4.77
N ASP A 188 -3.75 10.14 -5.45
CA ASP A 188 -3.22 10.98 -6.51
C ASP A 188 -2.76 12.31 -5.91
N ILE A 189 -1.56 12.75 -6.31
CA ILE A 189 -1.04 14.08 -5.97
C ILE A 189 -1.43 15.01 -7.11
N ASP A 190 -2.04 16.14 -6.77
CA ASP A 190 -2.30 17.19 -7.75
C ASP A 190 -0.99 17.88 -8.13
N ALA A 191 -0.46 17.54 -9.30
CA ALA A 191 0.77 18.13 -9.84
C ALA A 191 0.60 19.61 -10.22
N GLU A 192 -0.65 20.11 -10.36
CA GLU A 192 -0.92 21.49 -10.74
C GLU A 192 -0.89 22.45 -9.54
N THR A 193 -1.09 21.93 -8.31
CA THR A 193 -0.96 22.73 -7.10
C THR A 193 0.43 22.62 -6.50
N SER A 194 1.11 23.75 -6.32
CA SER A 194 2.43 23.83 -5.65
C SER A 194 2.42 23.34 -4.19
N LEU A 195 1.28 22.88 -3.69
CA LEU A 195 1.04 22.43 -2.33
C LEU A 195 1.06 20.90 -2.18
N ASN A 196 1.27 20.14 -3.26
CA ASN A 196 1.21 18.67 -3.27
C ASN A 196 -0.06 18.14 -2.57
N THR A 197 -1.20 18.75 -2.88
CA THR A 197 -2.47 18.40 -2.25
C THR A 197 -2.97 17.07 -2.81
N ILE A 198 -3.58 16.23 -1.97
CA ILE A 198 -4.21 14.99 -2.43
C ILE A 198 -5.49 15.34 -3.21
N SER A 199 -5.53 15.01 -4.49
CA SER A 199 -6.70 15.26 -5.36
C SER A 199 -7.73 14.13 -5.28
N SER A 200 -7.25 12.90 -5.14
CA SER A 200 -8.05 11.69 -5.12
C SER A 200 -7.39 10.68 -4.19
N SER A 201 -8.19 9.88 -3.47
CA SER A 201 -7.66 8.83 -2.61
C SER A 201 -8.52 7.58 -2.66
N LYS A 202 -7.85 6.42 -2.64
CA LYS A 202 -8.48 5.11 -2.62
C LYS A 202 -8.54 4.62 -1.19
N SER A 203 -9.64 3.97 -0.83
CA SER A 203 -9.71 3.26 0.44
C SER A 203 -8.83 2.01 0.37
N PHE A 204 -8.08 1.75 1.44
CA PHE A 204 -7.21 0.59 1.57
C PHE A 204 -7.25 0.05 2.98
N GLU A 205 -6.91 -1.23 3.13
CA GLU A 205 -6.87 -1.92 4.41
C GLU A 205 -5.43 -2.03 4.90
N PHE A 206 -5.20 -1.79 6.19
CA PHE A 206 -3.87 -1.81 6.77
C PHE A 206 -3.92 -2.21 8.24
N LEU A 207 -2.83 -2.79 8.72
CA LEU A 207 -2.64 -3.06 10.14
C LEU A 207 -1.88 -1.92 10.81
N VAL A 208 -2.31 -1.58 12.02
CA VAL A 208 -1.72 -0.51 12.81
C VAL A 208 -1.55 -0.96 14.26
N GLU A 209 -0.39 -0.66 14.84
CA GLU A 209 -0.05 -0.95 16.23
C GLU A 209 0.03 0.36 17.01
N SER A 210 -0.70 0.43 18.14
CA SER A 210 -0.54 1.54 19.09
C SER A 210 0.67 1.32 19.97
N TYR A 211 1.37 2.40 20.32
CA TYR A 211 2.48 2.40 21.26
C TYR A 211 2.57 3.73 21.99
N VAL A 212 3.11 3.73 23.22
CA VAL A 212 3.28 4.95 24.02
C VAL A 212 4.65 5.55 23.76
N VAL A 213 4.70 6.87 23.55
CA VAL A 213 5.92 7.66 23.56
C VAL A 213 5.86 8.62 24.73
N SER A 214 6.79 8.47 25.67
CA SER A 214 6.94 9.40 26.80
C SER A 214 7.70 10.65 26.35
N GLY A 215 7.07 11.81 26.53
CA GLY A 215 7.67 13.12 26.27
C GLY A 215 7.60 14.03 27.49
N PHE A 216 8.14 15.25 27.36
CA PHE A 216 8.09 16.27 28.42
C PHE A 216 6.65 16.67 28.80
N GLU A 217 5.71 16.56 27.86
CA GLU A 217 4.28 16.88 28.05
C GLU A 217 3.44 15.68 28.52
N GLY A 218 4.08 14.55 28.82
CA GLY A 218 3.44 13.30 29.23
C GLY A 218 3.50 12.21 28.17
N ASP A 219 2.76 11.14 28.45
CA ASP A 219 2.66 9.97 27.59
C ASP A 219 1.67 10.22 26.45
N VAL A 220 2.11 10.04 25.21
CA VAL A 220 1.27 10.18 24.02
C VAL A 220 1.20 8.86 23.28
N THR A 221 -0.01 8.38 23.01
CA THR A 221 -0.24 7.22 22.15
C THR A 221 0.03 7.59 20.69
N ARG A 222 0.87 6.80 20.03
CA ARG A 222 1.21 6.88 18.61
C ARG A 222 0.82 5.58 17.92
N TYR A 223 0.74 5.65 16.60
CA TYR A 223 0.27 4.54 15.77
C TYR A 223 1.26 4.31 14.64
N LYS A 224 1.77 3.08 14.52
CA LYS A 224 2.68 2.68 13.43
C LYS A 224 2.06 1.60 12.57
N MET A 225 2.27 1.68 11.26
CA MET A 225 1.86 0.63 10.34
C MET A 225 2.78 -0.58 10.49
N TYR A 226 2.22 -1.78 10.40
CA TYR A 226 2.99 -3.02 10.34
C TYR A 226 2.30 -4.03 9.42
N GLY A 227 2.98 -5.10 9.02
CA GLY A 227 2.36 -6.25 8.34
C GLY A 227 1.50 -5.94 7.11
N THR A 228 1.73 -4.79 6.47
CA THR A 228 0.96 -4.26 5.35
C THR A 228 1.94 -3.95 4.24
N VAL A 229 1.61 -4.35 3.00
CA VAL A 229 2.44 -4.18 1.81
C VAL A 229 1.62 -3.49 0.73
N ILE A 230 2.15 -2.46 0.08
CA ILE A 230 1.50 -1.84 -1.08
C ILE A 230 1.51 -2.81 -2.26
N ASN A 231 0.44 -2.92 -3.05
CA ASN A 231 0.37 -3.89 -4.16
C ASN A 231 0.78 -3.30 -5.51
N GLY A 232 1.54 -4.07 -6.30
CA GLY A 232 1.61 -3.95 -7.77
C GLY A 232 2.39 -2.76 -8.29
N VAL A 233 3.63 -2.56 -7.83
CA VAL A 233 4.40 -1.34 -8.16
C VAL A 233 5.83 -1.65 -8.58
N PHE A 234 6.53 -2.51 -7.85
CA PHE A 234 7.99 -2.61 -7.95
C PHE A 234 8.49 -3.90 -8.62
N GLU A 235 7.60 -4.63 -9.30
CA GLU A 235 7.93 -5.84 -10.10
C GLU A 235 8.45 -5.51 -11.51
#